data_AF-A0A820NMJ9-F1
#
_entry.id   AF-A0A820NMJ9-F1
#
_cell.length_a   1.000
_cell.length_b   1.000
_cell.length_c   1.000
_cell.angle_alpha   90.00
_cell.angle_beta   90.00
_cell.angle_gamma   90.00
#
_symmetry.space_group_name_H-M   'P 1'
#
loop_
_entity.id
_entity.type
_entity.pdbx_description
1 polymer ?
#
loop_
_entity_poly.entity_id
_entity_poly.type
_entity_poly.pdbx_seq_one_letter_code
_entity_poly.pdbx_strand_id
1 'polypeptide(L)' 'QCLSPYGGTNCDSIINVCTPNPCFNNGICVRSSNIRDGTYECNCQNGYVGTRCEYGKKKRDE' A
#
# COMPACT_ATOMS: atom_id res chain seq x y z
N GLN A 1 6.21 -20.11 12.30
CA GLN A 1 6.07 -18.72 11.79
C GLN A 1 6.96 -18.59 10.57
N CYS A 2 6.45 -18.10 9.45
CA CYS A 2 7.22 -17.94 8.22
C CYS A 2 8.21 -16.76 8.33
N LEU A 3 9.34 -16.83 7.65
CA LEU A 3 10.25 -15.69 7.50
C LEU A 3 9.65 -14.69 6.51
N SER A 4 9.57 -13.41 6.88
CA SER A 4 9.20 -12.36 5.93
C SER A 4 10.17 -12.33 4.74
N PRO A 5 9.68 -12.19 3.50
CA PRO A 5 8.30 -11.88 3.11
C PRO A 5 7.43 -13.11 2.82
N TYR A 6 7.73 -14.31 3.31
CA TYR A 6 6.95 -15.52 3.00
C TYR A 6 5.77 -15.72 3.96
N GLY A 7 4.67 -16.24 3.43
CA GLY A 7 3.41 -16.53 4.12
C GLY A 7 2.67 -17.69 3.45
N GLY A 8 1.44 -17.94 3.88
CA GLY A 8 0.66 -19.12 3.46
C GLY A 8 0.88 -20.34 4.38
N THR A 9 0.06 -21.38 4.22
CA THR A 9 0.08 -22.58 5.08
C THR A 9 1.45 -23.28 5.07
N ASN A 10 2.17 -23.21 3.96
CA ASN A 10 3.49 -23.83 3.79
C ASN A 10 4.64 -22.82 3.66
N CYS A 11 4.42 -21.53 3.90
CA CYS A 11 5.42 -20.47 3.67
C CYS A 11 5.96 -20.41 2.21
N ASP A 12 5.17 -20.86 1.25
CA ASP A 12 5.48 -20.90 -0.18
C ASP A 12 5.03 -19.64 -0.92
N SER A 13 4.22 -18.81 -0.28
CA SER A 13 3.64 -17.61 -0.88
C SER A 13 4.43 -16.38 -0.47
N ILE A 14 4.89 -15.58 -1.42
CA ILE A 14 5.47 -14.27 -1.11
C ILE A 14 4.34 -13.33 -0.72
N ILE A 15 4.33 -12.88 0.54
CA ILE A 15 3.50 -11.79 1.05
C ILE A 15 3.84 -10.54 0.24
N ASN A 16 2.95 -10.24 -0.70
CA ASN A 16 2.95 -8.95 -1.37
C ASN A 16 2.12 -7.99 -0.53
N VAL A 17 2.78 -7.01 0.09
CA VAL A 17 2.13 -5.96 0.88
C VAL A 17 1.13 -5.12 0.09
N CYS A 18 1.18 -5.21 -1.24
CA CYS A 18 0.24 -4.60 -2.16
C CYS A 18 -0.87 -5.55 -2.65
N THR A 19 -0.99 -6.78 -2.12
CA THR A 19 -2.00 -7.76 -2.56
C THR A 19 -2.75 -8.37 -1.38
N PRO A 20 -4.08 -8.15 -1.29
CA PRO A 20 -4.90 -7.28 -2.15
C PRO A 20 -4.49 -5.80 -2.03
N ASN A 21 -4.77 -4.98 -3.06
CA ASN A 21 -4.34 -3.57 -3.07
C ASN A 21 -4.88 -2.84 -1.83
N PRO A 22 -4.02 -2.38 -0.92
CA PRO A 22 -4.46 -1.70 0.29
C PRO A 22 -4.92 -0.26 0.02
N CYS A 23 -4.61 0.32 -1.13
CA CYS A 23 -4.93 1.71 -1.46
C CYS A 23 -6.37 1.85 -1.96
N PHE A 24 -7.08 2.87 -1.48
CA PHE A 24 -8.43 3.24 -1.90
C PHE A 24 -8.41 4.17 -3.12
N ASN A 25 -9.59 4.40 -3.71
CA ASN A 25 -9.80 5.38 -4.77
C ASN A 25 -8.80 5.25 -5.94
N ASN A 26 -8.57 4.01 -6.38
CA ASN A 26 -7.62 3.68 -7.45
C ASN A 26 -6.18 4.15 -7.17
N GLY A 27 -5.80 4.26 -5.90
CA GLY A 27 -4.43 4.49 -5.48
C GLY A 27 -3.51 3.34 -5.92
N ILE A 28 -2.30 3.70 -6.31
CA ILE A 28 -1.28 2.74 -6.76
C ILE A 28 -0.43 2.37 -5.55
N CYS A 29 -0.50 1.12 -5.12
CA CYS A 29 0.37 0.61 -4.07
C CYS A 29 1.79 0.44 -4.62
N VAL A 30 2.76 1.03 -3.93
CA VAL A 30 4.17 0.87 -4.19
C VAL A 30 4.83 0.31 -2.93
N ARG A 31 5.76 -0.64 -3.10
CA ARG A 31 6.58 -1.10 -1.96
C ARG A 31 7.42 0.09 -1.50
N SER A 32 7.36 0.43 -0.21
CA SER A 32 8.20 1.50 0.30
C SER A 32 9.66 1.06 0.21
N SER A 33 10.51 1.94 -0.32
CA SER A 33 11.95 1.70 -0.44
C SER A 33 12.69 1.82 0.89
N ASN A 34 12.00 2.19 1.98
CA ASN A 34 12.58 2.15 3.31
C ASN A 34 12.71 0.68 3.76
N ILE A 35 13.91 0.14 3.52
CA ILE A 35 14.35 -1.26 3.62
C ILE A 35 14.09 -1.92 4.99
N ARG A 36 13.66 -1.19 6.03
CA ARG A 36 13.60 -1.72 7.40
C ARG A 36 12.31 -2.46 7.74
N ASP A 37 11.16 -2.13 7.15
CA ASP A 37 9.88 -2.55 7.76
C ASP A 37 8.90 -3.30 6.84
N GLY A 38 9.28 -3.64 5.59
CA GLY A 38 8.37 -4.35 4.70
C GLY A 38 7.05 -3.59 4.47
N THR A 39 7.09 -2.26 4.53
CA THR A 39 5.93 -1.38 4.43
C THR A 39 5.57 -1.07 2.97
N TYR A 40 4.37 -0.56 2.77
CA TYR A 40 3.89 -0.07 1.49
C TYR A 40 3.53 1.41 1.59
N GLU A 41 3.51 2.09 0.44
CA GLU A 41 3.03 3.45 0.27
C GLU A 41 1.97 3.47 -0.82
N CYS A 42 1.01 4.39 -0.72
CA CYS A 42 -0.05 4.56 -1.70
C CYS A 42 0.15 5.86 -2.48
N ASN A 43 0.38 5.75 -3.79
CA ASN A 43 0.37 6.88 -4.69
C ASN A 43 -1.08 7.24 -5.06
N CYS A 44 -1.57 8.33 -4.47
CA CYS A 44 -2.94 8.78 -4.64
C CYS A 44 -3.15 9.50 -5.97
N GLN A 45 -4.29 9.21 -6.61
CA GLN A 45 -4.75 9.92 -7.79
C GLN A 45 -5.05 11.39 -7.46
N ASN A 46 -5.03 12.24 -8.48
CA ASN A 46 -5.35 13.66 -8.30
C ASN A 46 -6.75 13.79 -7.69
N GLY A 47 -6.88 14.62 -6.66
CA GLY A 47 -8.13 14.73 -5.90
C GLY A 47 -8.27 13.78 -4.72
N TYR A 48 -7.27 12.96 -4.37
CA TYR A 48 -7.28 12.12 -3.16
C TYR A 48 -6.02 12.29 -2.29
N VAL A 49 -6.16 12.07 -0.98
CA VAL A 49 -5.13 12.17 0.08
C VAL A 49 -5.39 11.14 1.18
N GLY A 50 -4.43 11.03 2.10
CA GLY A 50 -4.41 10.04 3.17
C GLY A 50 -3.39 8.96 2.86
N THR A 51 -2.97 8.21 3.88
CA THR A 51 -1.95 7.17 3.77
C THR A 51 -2.38 6.04 2.83
N ARG A 52 -3.69 5.84 2.67
CA ARG A 52 -4.29 4.86 1.77
C ARG A 52 -5.16 5.53 0.71
N CYS A 53 -5.02 6.83 0.47
CA CYS A 53 -5.84 7.59 -0.48
C CYS A 53 -7.34 7.57 -0.16
N GLU A 54 -7.70 7.46 1.11
CA GLU A 54 -9.07 7.27 1.59
C GLU A 54 -9.90 8.56 1.59
N TYR A 55 -9.28 9.74 1.52
CA TYR A 55 -9.95 11.03 1.58
C TYR A 55 -9.88 11.78 0.25
N GLY A 56 -10.96 12.44 -0.16
CA GLY A 56 -10.91 13.37 -1.30
C GLY A 56 -10.28 14.71 -0.92
N LYS A 57 -9.34 15.23 -1.72
CA LYS A 57 -8.86 16.62 -1.64
C LYS A 57 -10.05 17.54 -1.92
N LYS A 58 -10.48 18.32 -0.92
CA LYS A 58 -11.46 19.37 -1.15
C LYS A 58 -10.78 20.48 -1.96
N LYS A 59 -11.38 20.85 -3.09
CA LYS A 59 -10.92 21.88 -4.04
C LYS A 59 -11.00 23.30 -3.46
N ARG A 60 -10.38 23.58 -2.31
CA ARG A 60 -10.47 24.89 -1.65
C ARG A 60 -9.16 25.67 -1.61
N ASP A 61 -8.17 25.26 -2.39
CA ASP A 61 -6.88 25.94 -2.53
C ASP A 61 -6.47 25.96 -4.02
N GLU A 62 -7.31 26.55 -4.87
CA GLU A 62 -6.93 27.10 -6.19
C GLU A 62 -7.13 28.62 -6.16
#